data_AF-A0A3C1NZH4-F1
#
_entry.id   AF-A0A3C1NZH4-F1
#
_cell.length_a   1.000
_cell.length_b   1.000
_cell.length_c   1.000
_cell.angle_alpha   90.00
_cell.angle_beta   90.00
_cell.angle_gamma   90.00
#
_symmetry.space_group_name_H-M   'P 1'
#
loop_
_entity.id
_entity.type
_entity.pdbx_description
1 polymer ?
#
loop_
_entity_poly.entity_id
_entity_poly.type
_entity_poly.pdbx_seq_one_letter_code
_entity_poly.pdbx_strand_id
1 'polypeptide(L)' 'KVTDEQMAELFAIDPVTWLAEADLTEEYFAQFGDRVPQELTAQLAALRERLASA' A
#
# COMPACT_ATOMS: atom_id res chain seq x y z
N LYS A 1 11.19 25.91 -11.46
CA LYS A 1 9.74 25.61 -11.50
C LYS A 1 9.60 24.10 -11.64
N VAL A 2 8.61 23.50 -10.99
CA VAL A 2 8.26 22.08 -11.23
C VAL A 2 7.60 21.98 -12.60
N THR A 3 7.92 20.95 -13.38
CA THR A 3 7.31 20.67 -14.70
C THR A 3 6.04 19.84 -14.54
N ASP A 4 5.22 19.81 -15.59
CA ASP A 4 4.01 18.97 -15.59
C ASP A 4 4.34 17.48 -15.50
N GLU A 5 5.47 17.05 -16.07
CA GLU A 5 5.96 15.68 -15.99
C GLU A 5 6.38 15.31 -14.55
N GLN A 6 7.12 16.19 -13.88
CA GLN A 6 7.44 15.99 -12.46
C GLN A 6 6.18 15.95 -11.58
N MET A 7 5.13 16.66 -11.99
CA MET A 7 3.86 16.57 -11.30
C MET A 7 3.10 15.28 -11.56
N ALA A 8 3.10 14.80 -12.80
CA ALA A 8 2.55 13.49 -13.12
C ALA A 8 3.28 12.38 -12.35
N GLU A 9 4.60 12.43 -12.25
CA GLU A 9 5.41 11.48 -11.50
C GLU A 9 5.06 11.45 -10.01
N LEU A 10 4.87 12.61 -9.37
CA LEU A 10 4.51 12.67 -7.94
C LEU A 10 3.17 11.98 -7.64
N PHE A 11 2.23 12.00 -8.58
CA PHE A 11 0.91 11.39 -8.43
C PHE A 11 0.82 9.99 -9.03
N ALA A 12 1.90 9.47 -9.62
CA ALA A 12 1.92 8.13 -10.16
C ALA A 12 1.78 7.10 -9.03
N ILE A 13 0.90 6.12 -9.24
CA ILE A 13 0.76 4.95 -8.37
C ILE A 13 1.32 3.77 -9.15
N ASP A 14 2.49 3.27 -8.75
CA ASP A 14 3.05 2.02 -9.28
C ASP A 14 2.49 0.83 -8.46
N PRO A 15 1.59 0.01 -9.02
CA PRO A 15 1.00 -1.09 -8.27
C PRO A 15 2.03 -2.10 -7.76
N VAL A 16 3.14 -2.29 -8.48
CA VAL A 16 4.17 -3.26 -8.10
C VAL A 16 4.91 -2.80 -6.84
N THR A 17 5.35 -1.55 -6.81
CA THR A 17 5.98 -0.96 -5.61
C THR A 17 5.00 -0.94 -4.44
N TRP A 18 3.75 -0.54 -4.65
CA TRP A 18 2.76 -0.48 -3.59
C TRP A 18 2.35 -1.86 -3.06
N LEU A 19 2.36 -2.91 -3.88
CA LEU A 19 2.16 -4.28 -3.42
C LEU A 19 3.32 -4.75 -2.53
N ALA A 20 4.56 -4.43 -2.90
CA ALA A 20 5.71 -4.72 -2.05
C ALA A 20 5.64 -3.99 -0.70
N GLU A 21 5.21 -2.72 -0.68
CA GLU A 21 4.96 -1.98 0.56
C GLU A 21 3.82 -2.59 1.39
N ALA A 22 2.79 -3.16 0.74
CA ALA A 22 1.72 -3.87 1.43
C ALA A 22 2.21 -5.17 2.09
N ASP A 23 3.19 -5.87 1.50
CA ASP A 23 3.88 -7.01 2.14
C ASP A 23 4.62 -6.56 3.40
N LEU A 24 5.42 -5.48 3.32
CA LEU A 24 6.13 -4.91 4.47
C LEU A 24 5.18 -4.44 5.58
N THR A 25 4.02 -3.92 5.21
CA THR A 25 2.98 -3.50 6.17
C THR A 25 2.39 -4.72 6.90
N GLU A 26 2.18 -5.84 6.22
CA GLU A 26 1.74 -7.09 6.85
C GLU A 26 2.79 -7.60 7.84
N GLU A 27 4.07 -7.58 7.46
CA GLU A 27 5.18 -7.92 8.36
C GLU A 27 5.25 -7.00 9.59
N TYR A 28 4.99 -5.70 9.41
CA TYR A 28 4.92 -4.75 10.51
C TYR A 28 3.75 -5.05 11.46
N PHE A 29 2.55 -5.33 10.92
CA PHE A 29 1.39 -5.72 11.72
C PHE A 29 1.64 -6.99 12.52
N ALA A 30 2.35 -7.97 11.95
CA ALA A 30 2.70 -9.21 12.63
C ALA A 30 3.51 -8.98 13.94
N GLN A 31 4.26 -7.87 14.06
CA GLN A 31 4.99 -7.52 15.28
C GLN A 31 4.08 -7.25 16.48
N PHE A 32 2.82 -6.88 16.23
CA PHE A 32 1.83 -6.56 17.28
C PHE A 32 0.86 -7.71 17.56
N GLY A 33 0.81 -8.72 16.68
CA GLY A 33 -0.06 -9.90 16.80
C GLY A 33 -1.52 -9.50 17.05
N ASP A 34 -2.12 -10.08 18.09
CA ASP A 34 -3.53 -9.89 18.45
C ASP A 34 -3.91 -8.45 18.87
N ARG A 35 -2.93 -7.53 18.98
CA ARG A 35 -3.19 -6.11 19.26
C ARG A 35 -3.57 -5.30 18.02
N VAL A 36 -3.41 -5.85 16.82
CA VAL A 36 -3.87 -5.21 15.59
C VAL A 36 -5.38 -5.42 15.47
N PRO A 37 -6.20 -4.35 15.38
CA PRO A 37 -7.62 -4.50 15.08
C PRO A 37 -7.82 -5.24 13.76
N GLN A 38 -8.75 -6.20 13.74
CA GLN A 38 -9.04 -7.03 12.56
C GLN A 38 -9.39 -6.18 11.33
N GLU A 39 -10.02 -5.03 11.56
CA GLU A 39 -10.39 -4.09 10.52
C GLU A 39 -9.16 -3.56 9.75
N LEU A 40 -8.01 -3.36 10.40
CA LEU A 40 -6.80 -2.91 9.72
C LEU A 40 -6.24 -3.97 8.77
N THR A 41 -6.23 -5.23 9.19
CA THR A 41 -5.79 -6.35 8.34
C THR A 41 -6.76 -6.55 7.17
N ALA A 42 -8.06 -6.36 7.40
CA ALA A 42 -9.06 -6.40 6.33
C ALA A 42 -8.89 -5.26 5.33
N GLN A 43 -8.58 -4.04 5.79
CA GLN A 43 -8.28 -2.92 4.89
C GLN A 43 -7.00 -3.15 4.09
N LEU A 44 -5.96 -3.74 4.69
CA LEU A 44 -4.74 -4.10 3.99
C LEU A 44 -5.00 -5.13 2.89
N ALA A 45 -5.80 -6.17 3.17
CA ALA A 45 -6.23 -7.13 2.16
C ALA A 45 -6.99 -6.47 1.00
N ALA A 46 -7.97 -5.60 1.32
CA ALA A 46 -8.72 -4.88 0.29
C ALA A 46 -7.84 -3.91 -0.54
N LEU A 47 -6.79 -3.33 0.07
CA LEU A 47 -5.81 -2.52 -0.67
C LEU A 47 -5.05 -3.38 -1.68
N ARG A 48 -4.55 -4.55 -1.27
CA ARG A 48 -3.84 -5.49 -2.14
C ARG A 48 -4.70 -5.92 -3.33
N GLU A 49 -5.98 -6.20 -3.11
CA GLU A 49 -6.92 -6.54 -4.19
C GLU A 49 -7.09 -5.40 -5.21
N ARG A 50 -7.22 -4.14 -4.74
CA ARG A 50 -7.32 -2.98 -5.63
C ARG A 50 -6.04 -2.76 -6.42
N LEU A 51 -4.88 -2.93 -5.80
CA LEU A 51 -3.58 -2.78 -6.47
C LEU A 51 -3.33 -3.89 -7.48
N ALA A 52 -3.70 -5.14 -7.18
CA ALA A 52 -3.55 -6.26 -8.10
C ALA A 52 -4.49 -6.20 -9.32
N SER A 53 -5.53 -5.38 -9.26
CA SER A 53 -6.50 -5.17 -10.35
C SER A 53 -6.37 -3.80 -11.04
N ALA A 54 -5.40 -2.98 -10.62
CA ALA A 54 -5.04 -1.71 -11.26
C ALA A 54 -4.12 -1.95 -12.46
#